data_AF-A0A845DD44-F1
#
_entry.id   AF-A0A845DD44-F1
#
_cell.length_a   1.000
_cell.length_b   1.000
_cell.length_c   1.000
_cell.angle_alpha   90.00
_cell.angle_beta   90.00
_cell.angle_gamma   90.00
#
_symmetry.space_group_name_H-M   'P 1'
#
loop_
_entity.id
_entity.type
_entity.pdbx_description
1 polymer ?
#
loop_
_entity_poly.entity_id
_entity_poly.type
_entity_poly.pdbx_seq_one_letter_code
_entity_poly.pdbx_strand_id
1 'polypeptide(L)'
;MPNGGSDCCGTCWFNRRNRGERGYNRARDTDVEAYCEIRDVPIENPFWTYCANHPHRRPQRDPIPIGPIMLSDSSEYESKGYVRKVWISSPDSEEVRQHLLDLLNRLPTHVAADRYPARPGLAEVVVRQLGEFKERRAEKKNLWLSENLPDSWASVAREALAKIRGED
;
A
#
# COMPACT_ATOMS: atom_id res chain seq x y z
N MET A 1 -2.77 -1.77 24.59
CA MET A 1 -1.94 -2.58 23.67
C MET A 1 -1.21 -1.63 22.75
N PRO A 2 0.11 -1.77 22.51
CA PRO A 2 0.73 -1.02 21.43
C PRO A 2 0.02 -1.45 20.14
N ASN A 3 -0.54 -0.49 19.44
CA ASN A 3 -1.01 -0.68 18.07
C ASN A 3 0.22 -0.96 17.20
N GLY A 4 0.05 -1.71 16.11
CA GLY A 4 1.14 -1.91 15.15
C GLY A 4 1.42 -0.68 14.28
N GLY A 5 1.33 0.54 14.83
CA GLY A 5 1.49 1.80 14.11
C GLY A 5 0.17 2.54 13.85
N SER A 6 0.28 3.82 13.46
CA SER A 6 -0.88 4.69 13.24
C SER A 6 -1.51 4.55 11.84
N ASP A 7 -0.86 3.82 10.91
CA ASP A 7 -1.31 3.59 9.53
C ASP A 7 -2.12 2.30 9.33
N CYS A 8 -2.85 1.86 10.36
CA CYS A 8 -3.67 0.65 10.33
C CYS A 8 -5.12 0.89 9.85
N CYS A 9 -5.82 -0.17 9.46
CA CYS A 9 -7.21 -0.11 9.04
C CYS A 9 -8.16 0.38 10.15
N GLY A 10 -7.76 0.29 11.42
CA GLY A 10 -8.50 0.83 12.56
C GLY A 10 -8.69 2.34 12.51
N THR A 11 -7.79 3.07 11.85
CA THR A 11 -7.82 4.53 11.72
C THR A 11 -8.10 5.00 10.29
N CYS A 12 -8.46 4.08 9.40
CA CYS A 12 -8.75 4.35 7.98
C CYS A 12 -10.20 4.77 7.75
N TRP A 13 -10.44 5.78 6.92
CA TRP A 13 -11.80 6.21 6.53
C TRP A 13 -12.56 5.23 5.64
N PHE A 14 -11.90 4.18 5.12
CA PHE A 14 -12.55 3.13 4.32
C PHE A 14 -12.95 1.93 5.18
N ASN A 15 -12.65 1.96 6.47
CA ASN A 15 -13.24 1.03 7.41
C ASN A 15 -14.66 1.52 7.71
N ARG A 16 -15.67 0.71 7.36
CA ARG A 16 -17.10 1.02 7.58
C ARG A 16 -17.37 1.46 9.03
N ARG A 17 -16.70 0.84 10.00
CA ARG A 17 -16.76 1.21 11.42
C ARG A 17 -16.45 2.68 11.68
N ASN A 18 -15.54 3.25 10.90
CA ASN A 18 -15.11 4.64 11.05
C ASN A 18 -16.03 5.64 10.34
N ARG A 19 -17.06 5.19 9.60
CA ARG A 19 -18.10 6.04 8.98
C ARG A 19 -17.53 7.19 8.13
N GLY A 20 -16.45 6.92 7.40
CA GLY A 20 -15.78 7.91 6.56
C GLY A 20 -14.79 8.85 7.28
N GLU A 21 -14.62 8.72 8.61
CA GLU A 21 -13.65 9.49 9.38
C GLU A 21 -12.29 8.78 9.45
N ARG A 22 -11.19 9.54 9.45
CA ARG A 22 -9.84 9.01 9.75
C ARG A 22 -9.46 9.28 11.20
N GLY A 23 -8.52 8.49 11.71
CA GLY A 23 -7.99 8.66 13.06
C GLY A 23 -8.76 7.86 14.11
N TYR A 24 -8.57 8.21 15.39
CA TYR A 24 -9.00 7.35 16.51
C TYR A 24 -10.42 7.61 17.01
N ASN A 25 -11.10 8.66 16.55
CA ASN A 25 -12.40 9.09 17.07
C ASN A 25 -13.44 7.96 17.09
N ARG A 26 -13.40 7.10 16.07
CA ARG A 26 -14.34 5.98 15.85
C ARG A 26 -13.66 4.61 15.86
N ALA A 27 -12.32 4.59 16.01
CA ALA A 27 -11.53 3.37 15.84
C ALA A 27 -11.85 2.26 16.87
N ARG A 28 -12.44 2.66 18.02
CA ARG A 28 -12.81 1.77 19.12
C ARG A 28 -14.31 1.47 19.18
N ASP A 29 -15.10 2.04 18.28
CA ASP A 29 -16.55 1.78 18.23
C ASP A 29 -16.75 0.30 17.88
N THR A 30 -17.63 -0.39 18.61
CA THR A 30 -17.88 -1.83 18.45
C THR A 30 -19.30 -2.14 17.97
N ASP A 31 -20.12 -1.11 17.78
CA ASP A 31 -21.50 -1.22 17.26
C ASP A 31 -21.54 -1.54 15.77
N VAL A 32 -20.45 -1.29 15.05
CA VAL A 32 -20.28 -1.59 13.63
C VAL A 32 -19.08 -2.51 13.43
N GLU A 33 -19.27 -3.58 12.67
CA GLU A 33 -18.19 -4.49 12.29
C GLU A 33 -17.13 -3.78 11.44
N ALA A 34 -15.87 -4.13 11.67
CA ALA A 34 -14.78 -3.58 10.87
C ALA A 34 -14.81 -4.23 9.47
N TYR A 35 -14.89 -3.40 8.44
CA TYR A 35 -15.08 -3.85 7.06
C TYR A 35 -14.43 -2.85 6.10
N CYS A 36 -13.62 -3.32 5.16
CA CYS A 36 -12.96 -2.47 4.17
C CYS A 36 -13.87 -2.26 2.96
N GLU A 37 -14.42 -1.05 2.82
CA GLU A 37 -15.41 -0.74 1.78
C GLU A 37 -14.82 -0.79 0.36
N ILE A 38 -13.55 -0.43 0.18
CA ILE A 38 -12.90 -0.42 -1.14
C ILE A 38 -12.31 -1.78 -1.55
N ARG A 39 -12.27 -2.74 -0.62
CA ARG A 39 -11.77 -4.11 -0.87
C ARG A 39 -12.85 -5.18 -0.68
N ASP A 40 -14.04 -4.76 -0.26
CA ASP A 40 -15.19 -5.62 0.01
C ASP A 40 -14.84 -6.81 0.92
N VAL A 41 -14.14 -6.54 2.04
CA VAL A 41 -13.66 -7.61 2.95
C VAL A 41 -13.88 -7.26 4.43
N PRO A 42 -14.33 -8.21 5.27
CA PRO A 42 -14.31 -8.04 6.72
C PRO A 42 -12.88 -7.91 7.25
N ILE A 43 -12.67 -7.11 8.30
CA ILE A 43 -11.36 -6.90 8.90
C ILE A 43 -11.38 -7.45 10.32
N GLU A 44 -10.78 -8.63 10.51
CA GLU A 44 -10.75 -9.29 11.82
C GLU A 44 -10.00 -8.46 12.87
N ASN A 45 -8.79 -7.99 12.54
CA ASN A 45 -7.98 -7.19 13.44
C ASN A 45 -7.57 -5.85 12.81
N PRO A 46 -8.41 -4.81 12.91
CA PRO A 46 -8.20 -3.55 12.19
C PRO A 46 -6.95 -2.80 12.66
N PHE A 47 -6.49 -2.98 13.90
CA PHE A 47 -5.26 -2.36 14.41
C PHE A 47 -3.98 -3.10 13.99
N TRP A 48 -4.12 -4.22 13.29
CA TRP A 48 -3.03 -5.06 12.78
C TRP A 48 -3.18 -5.39 11.29
N THR A 49 -4.02 -4.62 10.59
CA THR A 49 -4.25 -4.73 9.14
C THR A 49 -3.85 -3.42 8.45
N TYR A 50 -3.20 -3.49 7.29
CA TYR A 50 -2.57 -2.35 6.62
C TYR A 50 -2.71 -2.42 5.09
N CYS A 51 -2.75 -1.26 4.42
CA CYS A 51 -2.62 -1.17 2.97
C CYS A 51 -2.14 0.24 2.56
N ALA A 52 -1.83 0.43 1.27
CA ALA A 52 -1.34 1.72 0.78
C ALA A 52 -2.45 2.79 0.65
N ASN A 53 -3.73 2.43 0.74
CA ASN A 53 -4.86 3.38 0.71
C ASN A 53 -5.04 4.18 2.02
N HIS A 54 -4.29 3.86 3.09
CA HIS A 54 -4.45 4.53 4.39
C HIS A 54 -4.21 6.06 4.28
N PRO A 55 -4.99 6.91 4.99
CA PRO A 55 -4.84 8.37 5.00
C PRO A 55 -3.43 8.95 5.21
N HIS A 56 -2.58 8.25 5.96
CA HIS A 56 -1.17 8.65 6.15
C HIS A 56 -0.36 8.59 4.85
N ARG A 57 -0.73 7.71 3.92
CA ARG A 57 -0.08 7.51 2.62
C ARG A 57 -0.85 8.21 1.49
N ARG A 58 -2.19 8.22 1.59
CA ARG A 58 -3.11 8.80 0.59
C ARG A 58 -4.05 9.82 1.22
N PRO A 59 -3.61 11.06 1.48
CA PRO A 59 -4.45 12.06 2.15
C PRO A 59 -5.70 12.51 1.37
N GLN A 60 -5.78 12.21 0.07
CA GLN A 60 -6.91 12.61 -0.81
C GLN A 60 -8.09 11.61 -0.83
N ARG A 61 -8.10 10.57 0.03
CA ARG A 61 -9.16 9.54 0.05
C ARG A 61 -9.36 8.86 -1.31
N ASP A 62 -8.29 8.23 -1.78
CA ASP A 62 -8.27 7.48 -3.05
C ASP A 62 -9.04 6.15 -2.92
N PRO A 63 -10.18 5.98 -3.62
CA PRO A 63 -11.05 4.82 -3.47
C PRO A 63 -10.56 3.60 -4.27
N ILE A 64 -9.58 3.76 -5.16
CA ILE A 64 -9.09 2.66 -5.98
C ILE A 64 -8.05 1.85 -5.20
N PRO A 65 -8.17 0.51 -5.10
CA PRO A 65 -7.19 -0.34 -4.41
C PRO A 65 -5.73 -0.12 -4.83
N ILE A 66 -4.86 0.14 -3.85
CA ILE A 66 -3.40 0.25 -4.04
C ILE A 66 -2.69 -0.75 -3.13
N GLY A 67 -1.91 -1.64 -3.73
CA GLY A 67 -1.14 -2.68 -3.07
C GLY A 67 -2.00 -3.77 -2.43
N PRO A 68 -1.35 -4.80 -1.87
CA PRO A 68 -2.03 -5.84 -1.11
C PRO A 68 -2.57 -5.32 0.23
N ILE A 69 -3.48 -6.09 0.82
CA ILE A 69 -3.77 -6.00 2.25
C ILE A 69 -2.71 -6.82 2.99
N MET A 70 -2.11 -6.22 4.00
CA MET A 70 -1.08 -6.85 4.81
C MET A 70 -1.55 -6.98 6.26
N LEU A 71 -1.17 -8.08 6.89
CA LEU A 71 -1.33 -8.31 8.32
C LEU A 71 0.03 -8.17 9.00
N SER A 72 0.06 -7.64 10.21
CA SER A 72 1.22 -7.73 11.10
C SER A 72 0.85 -8.60 12.29
N ASP A 73 1.76 -9.45 12.73
CA ASP A 73 1.57 -10.27 13.92
C ASP A 73 2.16 -9.56 15.15
N SER A 74 1.35 -9.36 16.19
CA SER A 74 1.81 -8.79 17.45
C SER A 74 2.76 -9.71 18.22
N SER A 75 2.67 -11.03 18.02
CA SER A 75 3.47 -12.04 18.70
C SER A 75 4.90 -12.13 18.15
N GLU A 76 5.11 -11.78 16.87
CA GLU A 76 6.44 -11.75 16.26
C GLU A 76 7.20 -10.44 16.57
N TYR A 77 6.53 -9.43 17.14
CA TYR A 77 7.08 -8.09 17.37
C TYR A 77 8.36 -8.10 18.22
N GLU A 78 8.37 -8.85 19.32
CA GLU A 78 9.52 -8.91 20.23
C GLU A 78 10.74 -9.63 19.63
N SER A 79 10.50 -10.57 18.69
CA SER A 79 11.55 -11.45 18.17
C SER A 79 12.11 -11.03 16.81
N LYS A 80 11.30 -10.39 15.96
CA LYS A 80 11.67 -10.05 14.57
C LYS A 80 11.39 -8.58 14.21
N GLY A 81 10.89 -7.81 15.16
CA GLY A 81 10.40 -6.47 14.90
C GLY A 81 9.10 -6.47 14.08
N TYR A 82 8.81 -5.32 13.48
CA TYR A 82 7.55 -5.06 12.80
C TYR A 82 7.54 -5.64 11.37
N VAL A 83 7.00 -6.85 11.19
CA VAL A 83 6.92 -7.54 9.89
C VAL A 83 5.47 -7.62 9.41
N ARG A 84 5.21 -7.12 8.20
CA ARG A 84 3.92 -7.19 7.51
C ARG A 84 3.94 -8.32 6.47
N LYS A 85 2.98 -9.25 6.54
CA LYS A 85 2.78 -10.35 5.58
C LYS A 85 1.59 -10.04 4.69
N VAL A 86 1.65 -10.38 3.41
CA VAL A 86 0.50 -10.27 2.50
C VAL A 86 -0.60 -11.23 2.94
N TRP A 87 -1.82 -10.72 3.07
CA TRP A 87 -3.01 -11.52 3.33
C TRP A 87 -3.89 -11.62 2.10
N ILE A 88 -4.19 -10.48 1.47
CA ILE A 88 -4.99 -10.41 0.25
C ILE A 88 -4.21 -9.65 -0.80
N SER A 89 -3.99 -10.29 -1.96
CA SER A 89 -3.36 -9.67 -3.12
C SER A 89 -4.16 -8.47 -3.60
N SER A 90 -3.49 -7.52 -4.25
CA SER A 90 -4.23 -6.42 -4.87
C SER A 90 -5.06 -6.93 -6.04
N PRO A 91 -6.30 -6.44 -6.23
CA PRO A 91 -7.12 -6.84 -7.36
C PRO A 91 -6.47 -6.41 -8.67
N ASP A 92 -6.36 -7.35 -9.61
CA ASP A 92 -5.82 -7.11 -10.94
C ASP A 92 -6.97 -6.84 -11.93
N SER A 93 -7.36 -5.56 -12.03
CA SER A 93 -8.35 -5.08 -12.99
C SER A 93 -7.78 -3.94 -13.82
N GLU A 94 -8.35 -3.68 -15.00
CA GLU A 94 -7.90 -2.58 -15.86
C GLU A 94 -8.05 -1.20 -15.18
N GLU A 95 -9.10 -1.01 -14.38
CA GLU A 95 -9.26 0.23 -13.58
C GLU A 95 -8.10 0.42 -12.61
N VAL A 96 -7.71 -0.64 -11.89
CA VAL A 96 -6.57 -0.59 -10.97
C VAL A 96 -5.28 -0.36 -11.74
N ARG A 97 -5.05 -1.07 -12.85
CA ARG A 97 -3.86 -0.90 -13.71
C ARG A 97 -3.72 0.54 -14.20
N GLN A 98 -4.78 1.09 -14.78
CA GLN A 98 -4.76 2.46 -15.31
C GLN A 98 -4.51 3.48 -14.20
N HIS A 99 -5.14 3.30 -13.04
CA HIS A 99 -4.91 4.17 -11.89
C HIS A 99 -3.46 4.14 -11.41
N LEU A 100 -2.85 2.96 -11.33
CA LEU A 100 -1.44 2.81 -10.95
C LEU A 100 -0.50 3.46 -11.97
N LEU A 101 -0.80 3.37 -13.27
CA LEU A 101 -0.04 4.05 -14.32
C LEU A 101 -0.13 5.58 -14.17
N ASP A 102 -1.32 6.11 -13.85
CA ASP A 102 -1.50 7.53 -13.59
C ASP A 102 -0.69 7.99 -12.37
N LEU A 103 -0.66 7.18 -11.32
CA LEU A 103 0.17 7.43 -10.13
C LEU A 103 1.66 7.38 -10.47
N LEU A 104 2.09 6.37 -11.23
CA LEU A 104 3.47 6.21 -11.68
C LEU A 104 3.96 7.43 -12.48
N ASN A 105 3.12 7.97 -13.35
CA ASN A 105 3.43 9.13 -14.18
C ASN A 105 3.50 10.43 -13.37
N ARG A 106 2.78 10.51 -12.25
CA ARG A 106 2.80 11.64 -11.32
C ARG A 106 3.91 11.56 -10.27
N LEU A 107 4.66 10.46 -10.23
CA LEU A 107 5.78 10.36 -9.30
C LEU A 107 6.79 11.47 -9.58
N PRO A 108 7.22 12.21 -8.55
CA PRO A 108 8.20 13.27 -8.73
C PRO A 108 9.51 12.69 -9.28
N THR A 109 10.18 13.45 -10.15
CA THR A 109 11.50 13.09 -10.70
C THR A 109 12.59 13.03 -9.64
N HIS A 110 12.33 13.58 -8.46
CA HIS A 110 13.12 13.42 -7.26
C HIS A 110 12.24 12.78 -6.20
N VAL A 111 12.65 11.63 -5.67
CA VAL A 111 11.91 10.99 -4.60
C VAL A 111 12.13 11.79 -3.33
N ALA A 112 11.25 12.77 -3.08
CA ALA A 112 11.09 13.31 -1.75
C ALA A 112 10.77 12.12 -0.84
N ALA A 113 11.52 11.96 0.25
CA ALA A 113 11.22 10.95 1.25
C ALA A 113 9.73 11.04 1.59
N ASP A 114 9.03 9.89 1.56
CA ASP A 114 7.66 9.81 2.05
C ASP A 114 7.65 10.48 3.45
N ARG A 115 6.73 11.43 3.66
CA ARG A 115 6.70 12.19 4.92
C ARG A 115 6.36 11.28 6.11
N TYR A 116 5.86 10.08 5.85
CA TYR A 116 5.57 9.08 6.86
C TYR A 116 6.66 7.99 6.90
N PRO A 117 7.21 7.65 8.09
CA PRO A 117 8.40 6.80 8.19
C PRO A 117 8.14 5.30 7.90
N ALA A 118 6.88 4.85 7.82
CA ALA A 118 6.57 3.44 7.63
C ALA A 118 6.75 3.00 6.17
N ARG A 119 7.64 2.03 5.95
CA ARG A 119 7.89 1.39 4.65
C ARG A 119 6.93 0.21 4.39
N PRO A 120 6.70 -0.19 3.12
CA PRO A 120 7.14 0.50 1.90
C PRO A 120 6.37 1.79 1.65
N GLY A 121 7.00 2.79 1.02
CA GLY A 121 6.34 4.05 0.64
C GLY A 121 5.32 3.86 -0.48
N LEU A 122 4.42 4.83 -0.69
CA LEU A 122 3.37 4.71 -1.73
C LEU A 122 3.94 4.38 -3.12
N ALA A 123 4.98 5.11 -3.53
CA ALA A 123 5.57 4.94 -4.85
C ALA A 123 6.25 3.56 -5.03
N GLU A 124 6.82 2.99 -3.96
CA GLU A 124 7.39 1.63 -4.00
C GLU A 124 6.27 0.61 -4.21
N VAL A 125 5.14 0.79 -3.51
CA VAL A 125 3.97 -0.08 -3.68
C VAL A 125 3.44 -0.03 -5.11
N VAL A 126 3.33 1.17 -5.71
CA VAL A 126 2.86 1.34 -7.09
C VAL A 126 3.79 0.62 -8.08
N VAL A 127 5.11 0.86 -7.98
CA VAL A 127 6.11 0.24 -8.87
C VAL A 127 6.09 -1.28 -8.74
N ARG A 128 6.12 -1.80 -7.51
CA ARG A 128 6.06 -3.25 -7.26
C ARG A 128 4.80 -3.87 -7.82
N GLN A 129 3.65 -3.25 -7.58
CA GLN A 129 2.36 -3.79 -8.03
C GLN A 129 2.26 -3.84 -9.55
N LEU A 130 2.72 -2.81 -10.26
CA LEU A 130 2.78 -2.83 -11.72
C LEU A 130 3.73 -3.93 -12.24
N GLY A 131 4.80 -4.22 -11.50
CA GLY A 131 5.67 -5.38 -11.71
C GLY A 131 4.94 -6.71 -11.58
N GLU A 132 4.24 -6.94 -10.46
CA GLU A 132 3.43 -8.17 -10.25
C GLU A 132 2.38 -8.38 -11.34
N PHE A 133 1.78 -7.28 -11.82
CA PHE A 133 0.78 -7.28 -12.88
C PHE A 133 1.39 -7.45 -14.28
N LYS A 134 2.72 -7.50 -14.41
CA LYS A 134 3.45 -7.54 -15.68
C LYS A 134 2.98 -6.45 -16.64
N GLU A 135 2.71 -5.26 -16.10
CA GLU A 135 2.12 -4.14 -16.86
C GLU A 135 3.14 -3.51 -17.81
N ARG A 136 3.08 -3.91 -19.08
CA ARG A 136 4.02 -3.47 -20.13
C ARG A 136 4.03 -1.95 -20.34
N ARG A 137 2.91 -1.25 -20.11
CA ARG A 137 2.85 0.23 -20.22
C ARG A 137 3.77 0.93 -19.22
N ALA A 138 4.12 0.27 -18.11
CA ALA A 138 5.01 0.82 -17.09
C ALA A 138 6.51 0.69 -17.43
N GLU A 139 6.88 -0.13 -18.43
CA GLU A 139 8.27 -0.51 -18.71
C GLU A 139 9.20 0.69 -18.90
N LYS A 140 8.84 1.61 -19.81
CA LYS A 140 9.68 2.78 -20.12
C LYS A 140 9.95 3.63 -18.89
N LYS A 141 8.94 3.82 -18.04
CA LYS A 141 9.06 4.65 -16.83
C LYS A 141 9.85 3.93 -15.75
N ASN A 142 9.64 2.62 -15.55
CA ASN A 142 10.45 1.83 -14.62
C ASN A 142 11.92 1.76 -15.05
N LEU A 143 12.22 1.67 -16.35
CA LEU A 143 13.59 1.73 -16.86
C LEU A 143 14.25 3.05 -16.46
N TRP A 144 13.57 4.17 -16.75
CA TRP A 144 14.06 5.49 -16.35
C TRP A 144 14.30 5.58 -14.83
N LEU A 145 13.37 5.10 -14.01
CA LEU A 145 13.51 5.09 -12.54
C LEU A 145 14.72 4.25 -12.09
N SER A 146 14.97 3.10 -12.74
CA SER A 146 16.08 2.21 -12.41
C SER A 146 17.47 2.76 -12.73
N GLU A 147 17.55 3.71 -13.66
CA GLU A 147 18.81 4.30 -14.14
C GLU A 147 19.09 5.67 -13.48
N ASN A 148 18.03 6.38 -13.05
CA ASN A 148 18.13 7.79 -12.67
C ASN A 148 17.86 8.07 -11.18
N LEU A 149 17.43 7.07 -10.41
CA LEU A 149 17.20 7.22 -8.96
C LEU A 149 18.28 6.53 -8.11
N PRO A 150 18.44 6.91 -6.83
CA PRO A 150 19.33 6.23 -5.90
C PRO A 150 19.01 4.74 -5.78
N ASP A 151 20.02 3.92 -5.43
CA ASP A 151 19.90 2.46 -5.43
C ASP A 151 18.76 1.90 -4.58
N SER A 152 18.43 2.57 -3.48
CA SER A 152 17.30 2.20 -2.62
C SER A 152 15.94 2.21 -3.34
N TRP A 153 15.81 3.00 -4.39
CA TRP A 153 14.64 3.06 -5.29
C TRP A 153 14.87 2.31 -6.59
N ALA A 154 16.07 2.40 -7.15
CA ALA A 154 16.40 1.75 -8.40
C ALA A 154 16.23 0.23 -8.33
N SER A 155 16.56 -0.39 -7.18
CA SER A 155 16.35 -1.84 -6.98
C SER A 155 14.89 -2.25 -7.15
N VAL A 156 13.95 -1.48 -6.57
CA VAL A 156 12.51 -1.75 -6.69
C VAL A 156 12.04 -1.64 -8.13
N ALA A 157 12.55 -0.65 -8.88
CA ALA A 157 12.24 -0.49 -10.30
C ALA A 157 12.84 -1.63 -11.15
N ARG A 158 14.07 -2.07 -10.85
CA ARG A 158 14.72 -3.21 -11.52
C ARG A 158 13.96 -4.51 -11.30
N GLU A 159 13.55 -4.78 -10.05
CA GLU A 159 12.72 -5.94 -9.73
C GLU A 159 11.41 -5.91 -10.52
N ALA A 160 10.72 -4.77 -10.55
CA ALA A 160 9.48 -4.63 -11.32
C ALA A 160 9.71 -4.81 -12.84
N LEU A 161 10.82 -4.31 -13.39
CA LEU A 161 11.17 -4.49 -14.80
C LEU A 161 11.42 -5.96 -15.15
N ALA A 162 12.16 -6.69 -14.32
CA ALA A 162 12.42 -8.11 -14.54
C ALA A 162 11.09 -8.88 -14.66
N LYS A 163 10.15 -8.62 -13.75
CA LYS A 163 8.79 -9.20 -13.79
C LYS A 163 8.00 -8.83 -15.04
N ILE A 164 8.04 -7.55 -15.42
CA ILE A 164 7.37 -7.07 -16.63
C ILE A 164 7.94 -7.77 -17.87
N ARG A 165 9.25 -8.00 -17.92
CA ARG A 165 9.94 -8.64 -19.04
C ARG A 165 9.82 -10.17 -19.05
N GLY A 166 9.54 -10.78 -17.91
CA GLY A 166 9.54 -12.24 -17.73
C GLY A 166 10.93 -12.80 -17.51
N GLU A 167 11.77 -12.06 -16.80
CA GLU A 167 13.17 -12.39 -16.46
C GLU A 167 13.32 -12.91 -15.02
N ASP A 168 12.20 -13.08 -14.32
CA ASP A 168 12.03 -13.45 -12.92
C ASP A 168 11.81 -14.95 -12.66
#